data_AF-D4XWM3-F1
#
_entry.id   AF-D4XWM3-F1
#
_cell.length_a   1.000
_cell.length_b   1.000
_cell.length_c   1.000
_cell.angle_alpha   90.00
_cell.angle_beta   90.00
_cell.angle_gamma   90.00
#
_symmetry.space_group_name_H-M   'P 1'
#
loop_
_entity.id
_entity.type
_entity.pdbx_description
1 polymer ?
#
loop_
_entity_poly.entity_id
_entity_poly.type
_entity_poly.pdbx_seq_one_letter_code
_entity_poly.pdbx_strand_id
1 'polypeptide(L)'
;MHKNLNDLEKAANEIYLNANKKYKRVRYTFVSLSLLSLIISALSIILNLFAIRFNIYPVQLMALFVAIAVITVVVTFIVSIQSFFNISNEKSKLELEISKNEETIHIIKSEHELSKEEFDERVDRI
;
A
#
# COMPACT_ATOMS: atom_id res chain seq x y z
N MET A 1 12.74 37.05 -18.30
CA MET A 1 11.64 36.59 -17.43
C MET A 1 12.17 35.44 -16.58
N HIS A 2 13.03 35.74 -15.60
CA HIS A 2 13.59 34.73 -14.69
C HIS A 2 12.54 34.40 -13.63
N LYS A 3 11.81 33.29 -13.81
CA LYS A 3 11.04 32.69 -12.73
C LYS A 3 12.05 32.29 -11.65
N ASN A 4 11.87 32.83 -10.44
CA ASN A 4 12.76 32.60 -9.31
C ASN A 4 12.78 31.10 -8.99
N LEU A 5 13.97 30.48 -8.88
CA LEU A 5 14.11 29.04 -8.63
C LEU A 5 13.32 28.60 -7.37
N ASN A 6 13.30 29.47 -6.35
CA ASN A 6 12.55 29.31 -5.11
C ASN A 6 11.03 29.23 -5.31
N ASP A 7 10.47 29.91 -6.31
CA ASP A 7 9.03 29.89 -6.58
C ASP A 7 8.62 28.60 -7.29
N LEU A 8 9.52 28.05 -8.13
CA LEU A 8 9.36 26.74 -8.75
C LEU A 8 9.45 25.61 -7.72
N GLU A 9 10.41 25.67 -6.79
CA GLU A 9 10.52 24.71 -5.69
C GLU A 9 9.28 24.73 -4.79
N LYS A 10 8.78 25.91 -4.41
CA LYS A 10 7.55 26.03 -3.62
C LYS A 10 6.34 25.44 -4.34
N ALA A 11 6.15 25.76 -5.62
CA ALA A 11 5.04 25.23 -6.40
C ALA A 11 5.12 23.70 -6.55
N ALA A 12 6.32 23.15 -6.80
CA ALA A 12 6.53 21.71 -6.87
C ALA A 12 6.23 21.01 -5.53
N ASN A 13 6.67 21.61 -4.42
CA ASN A 13 6.46 21.06 -3.09
C ASN A 13 4.98 21.10 -2.67
N GLU A 14 4.24 22.16 -3.01
CA GLU A 14 2.79 22.22 -2.79
C GLU A 14 2.02 21.16 -3.58
N ILE A 15 2.37 20.96 -4.86
CA ILE A 15 1.77 19.90 -5.70
C ILE A 15 2.05 18.54 -5.08
N TYR A 16 3.29 18.29 -4.65
CA TYR A 16 3.67 17.04 -3.99
C TYR A 16 2.90 16.80 -2.70
N LEU A 17 2.80 17.80 -1.82
CA LEU A 17 2.06 17.69 -0.55
C LEU A 17 0.58 17.40 -0.78
N ASN A 18 -0.04 18.05 -1.77
CA ASN A 18 -1.43 17.82 -2.13
C ASN A 18 -1.66 16.43 -2.73
N ALA A 19 -0.76 15.98 -3.62
CA ALA A 19 -0.80 14.64 -4.18
C ALA A 19 -0.61 13.56 -3.10
N ASN A 20 0.34 13.74 -2.19
CA ASN A 20 0.62 12.80 -1.10
C ASN A 20 -0.55 12.71 -0.11
N LYS A 21 -1.17 13.84 0.27
CA LYS A 21 -2.39 13.83 1.10
C LYS A 21 -3.53 13.07 0.43
N LYS A 22 -3.76 13.30 -0.87
CA LYS A 22 -4.79 12.60 -1.64
C LYS A 22 -4.49 11.10 -1.74
N TYR A 23 -3.24 10.73 -2.00
CA TYR A 23 -2.79 9.35 -2.06
C TYR A 23 -2.99 8.62 -0.72
N LYS A 24 -2.55 9.22 0.39
CA LYS A 24 -2.76 8.66 1.74
C LYS A 24 -4.24 8.45 2.03
N ARG A 25 -5.09 9.43 1.73
CA ARG A 25 -6.55 9.31 1.93
C ARG A 25 -7.13 8.14 1.15
N VAL A 26 -6.81 8.03 -0.15
CA VAL A 26 -7.28 6.92 -1.00
C VAL A 26 -6.77 5.58 -0.48
N ARG A 27 -5.50 5.49 -0.11
CA ARG A 27 -4.89 4.26 0.42
C ARG A 27 -5.56 3.82 1.73
N TYR A 28 -5.78 4.74 2.68
CA TYR A 28 -6.48 4.42 3.92
C TYR A 28 -7.93 4.00 3.67
N THR A 29 -8.65 4.69 2.78
CA THR A 29 -10.02 4.31 2.42
C THR A 29 -10.05 2.93 1.77
N PHE A 30 -9.13 2.62 0.87
CA PHE A 30 -9.03 1.31 0.21
C PHE A 30 -8.74 0.19 1.21
N VAL A 31 -7.78 0.38 2.11
CA VAL A 31 -7.45 -0.60 3.16
C VAL A 31 -8.63 -0.81 4.10
N SER A 32 -9.30 0.28 4.52
CA SER A 32 -10.48 0.22 5.38
C SER A 32 -11.64 -0.54 4.70
N LEU A 33 -11.92 -0.27 3.43
CA LEU A 33 -12.94 -0.99 2.65
C LEU A 33 -12.58 -2.48 2.49
N SER A 34 -11.30 -2.79 2.27
CA SER A 34 -10.83 -4.17 2.16
C SER A 34 -11.02 -4.93 3.48
N LEU A 35 -10.69 -4.30 4.61
CA LEU A 35 -10.91 -4.86 5.94
C LEU A 35 -12.41 -5.03 6.24
N LEU A 36 -13.23 -4.04 5.87
CA LEU A 36 -14.68 -4.11 6.01
C LEU A 36 -15.28 -5.26 5.19
N SER A 37 -14.78 -5.46 3.96
CA SER A 37 -15.20 -6.57 3.09
C SER A 37 -14.89 -7.93 3.70
N LEU A 38 -13.73 -8.10 4.34
CA LEU A 38 -13.39 -9.32 5.08
C LEU A 38 -14.36 -9.56 6.25
N ILE A 39 -14.68 -8.52 7.02
CA ILE A 39 -15.63 -8.61 8.14
C ILE A 39 -17.02 -8.99 7.64
N ILE A 40 -17.51 -8.33 6.58
CA ILE A 40 -18.81 -8.65 5.97
C ILE A 40 -18.83 -10.09 5.47
N SER A 41 -17.75 -10.55 4.81
CA SER A 41 -17.65 -11.94 4.34
C SER A 41 -17.76 -12.94 5.49
N ALA A 42 -17.05 -12.71 6.60
CA ALA A 42 -17.13 -13.55 7.78
C ALA A 42 -18.53 -13.54 8.42
N LEU A 43 -19.15 -12.36 8.55
CA LEU A 43 -20.51 -12.22 9.06
C LEU A 43 -21.53 -12.91 8.15
N SER A 44 -21.39 -12.82 6.84
CA SER A 44 -22.26 -13.50 5.88
C SER A 44 -22.19 -15.03 6.03
N ILE A 45 -21.03 -15.61 6.32
CA ILE A 45 -20.91 -17.04 6.61
C ILE A 45 -21.69 -17.39 7.88
N ILE A 46 -21.51 -16.60 8.96
CA ILE A 46 -22.21 -16.80 10.23
C ILE A 46 -23.73 -16.68 10.05
N LEU A 47 -24.17 -15.64 9.34
CA LEU A 47 -25.58 -15.38 9.03
C LEU A 47 -26.19 -16.52 8.21
N ASN A 48 -25.49 -17.03 7.20
CA ASN A 48 -25.97 -18.17 6.42
C ASN A 48 -26.07 -19.46 7.27
N LEU A 49 -25.11 -19.73 8.14
CA LEU A 49 -25.17 -20.86 9.08
C LEU A 49 -26.33 -20.71 10.08
N PHE A 50 -26.57 -19.50 10.58
CA PHE A 50 -27.72 -19.20 11.43
C PHE A 50 -29.04 -19.37 10.68
N ALA A 51 -29.12 -18.90 9.44
CA ALA A 51 -30.29 -19.05 8.58
C ALA A 51 -30.60 -20.52 8.32
N ILE A 52 -29.59 -21.38 8.17
CA ILE A 52 -29.76 -22.84 8.06
C ILE A 52 -30.28 -23.42 9.39
N ARG A 53 -29.69 -23.04 10.53
CA ARG A 53 -30.03 -23.61 11.84
C ARG A 53 -31.44 -23.28 12.32
N PHE A 54 -31.90 -22.05 12.10
CA PHE A 54 -33.19 -21.57 12.58
C PHE A 54 -34.23 -21.46 11.46
N ASN A 55 -34.01 -22.13 10.32
CA ASN A 55 -34.97 -22.11 9.23
C ASN A 55 -36.26 -22.84 9.61
N ILE A 56 -37.38 -22.15 9.45
CA ILE A 56 -38.73 -22.71 9.66
C ILE A 56 -39.12 -23.59 8.45
N TYR A 57 -38.53 -23.34 7.26
CA TYR A 57 -38.72 -24.11 6.02
C TYR A 57 -37.39 -24.70 5.50
N PRO A 58 -36.76 -25.63 6.26
CA PRO A 58 -35.43 -26.14 5.95
C PRO A 58 -35.38 -26.89 4.62
N VAL A 59 -36.43 -27.61 4.25
CA VAL A 59 -36.44 -28.47 3.04
C VAL A 59 -36.35 -27.66 1.73
N GLN A 60 -36.85 -26.43 1.71
CA GLN A 60 -36.97 -25.63 0.48
C GLN A 60 -35.82 -24.63 0.31
N LEU A 61 -35.35 -24.01 1.39
CA LEU A 61 -34.42 -22.87 1.33
C LEU A 61 -33.00 -23.19 1.81
N MET A 62 -32.78 -24.31 2.51
CA MET A 62 -31.47 -24.68 3.04
C MET A 62 -30.42 -24.86 1.93
N ALA A 63 -30.79 -25.52 0.82
CA ALA A 63 -29.89 -25.71 -0.32
C ALA A 63 -29.43 -24.38 -0.92
N LEU A 64 -30.31 -23.37 -0.98
CA LEU A 64 -29.99 -22.03 -1.47
C LEU A 64 -29.03 -21.28 -0.53
N PHE A 65 -29.26 -21.33 0.78
CA PHE A 65 -28.35 -20.72 1.76
C PHE A 65 -26.97 -21.39 1.78
N VAL A 66 -26.91 -22.72 1.65
CA VAL A 66 -25.64 -23.45 1.53
C VAL A 66 -24.90 -23.05 0.25
N ALA A 67 -25.59 -22.97 -0.89
CA ALA A 67 -24.99 -22.55 -2.14
C ALA A 67 -24.41 -21.13 -2.05
N ILE A 68 -25.16 -20.18 -1.48
CA ILE A 68 -24.68 -18.81 -1.26
C ILE A 68 -23.44 -18.80 -0.36
N ALA A 69 -23.46 -19.54 0.76
CA ALA A 69 -22.33 -19.61 1.67
C ALA A 69 -21.06 -20.14 0.99
N VAL A 70 -21.19 -21.20 0.19
CA VAL A 70 -20.06 -21.76 -0.57
C VAL A 70 -19.52 -20.76 -1.59
N ILE A 71 -20.40 -20.11 -2.36
CA ILE A 71 -20.00 -19.08 -3.33
C ILE A 71 -19.29 -17.91 -2.63
N THR A 72 -19.81 -17.44 -1.50
CA THR A 72 -19.18 -16.38 -0.71
C THR A 72 -17.78 -16.78 -0.26
N VAL A 73 -17.59 -18.00 0.28
CA VAL A 73 -16.26 -18.48 0.69
C VAL A 73 -15.28 -18.49 -0.48
N VAL A 74 -15.71 -18.96 -1.66
CA VAL A 74 -14.86 -18.99 -2.87
C VAL A 74 -14.48 -17.58 -3.32
N VAL A 75 -15.44 -16.65 -3.36
CA VAL A 75 -15.18 -15.24 -3.72
C VAL A 75 -14.22 -14.60 -2.72
N THR A 76 -14.45 -14.76 -1.42
CA THR A 76 -13.56 -14.23 -0.38
C THR A 76 -12.15 -14.79 -0.49
N PHE A 77 -12.01 -16.07 -0.83
CA PHE A 77 -10.71 -16.70 -1.06
C PHE A 77 -9.97 -16.10 -2.28
N ILE A 78 -10.67 -15.85 -3.38
CA ILE A 78 -10.07 -15.21 -4.56
C ILE A 78 -9.64 -13.77 -4.22
N VAL A 79 -10.49 -13.01 -3.52
CA VAL A 79 -10.19 -11.63 -3.11
C VAL A 79 -9.00 -11.59 -2.15
N SER A 80 -8.86 -12.57 -1.25
CA SER A 80 -7.72 -12.64 -0.34
C SER A 80 -6.41 -12.93 -1.06
N ILE A 81 -6.40 -13.83 -2.06
CA ILE A 81 -5.23 -14.09 -2.92
C ILE A 81 -4.84 -12.84 -3.70
N GLN A 82 -5.81 -12.16 -4.34
CA GLN A 82 -5.54 -10.92 -5.08
C GLN A 82 -4.95 -9.84 -4.16
N SER A 83 -5.51 -9.70 -2.97
CA SER A 83 -5.02 -8.75 -1.97
C SER A 83 -3.61 -9.09 -1.52
N PHE A 84 -3.30 -10.38 -1.31
CA PHE A 84 -1.96 -10.85 -0.97
C PHE A 84 -0.94 -10.51 -2.06
N PHE A 85 -1.25 -10.78 -3.33
CA PHE A 85 -0.35 -10.44 -4.44
C PHE A 85 -0.14 -8.93 -4.59
N ASN A 86 -1.19 -8.12 -4.42
CA ASN A 86 -1.05 -6.66 -4.44
C ASN A 86 -0.13 -6.14 -3.33
N ILE A 87 -0.29 -6.67 -2.11
CA ILE A 87 0.58 -6.31 -0.98
C ILE A 87 2.01 -6.76 -1.25
N SER A 88 2.22 -7.96 -1.78
CA SER A 88 3.55 -8.48 -2.11
C SER A 88 4.26 -7.62 -3.16
N ASN A 89 3.55 -7.21 -4.21
CA ASN A 89 4.11 -6.33 -5.25
C ASN A 89 4.47 -4.96 -4.70
N GLU A 90 3.60 -4.36 -3.89
CA GLU A 90 3.88 -3.06 -3.27
C GLU A 90 5.03 -3.15 -2.26
N LYS A 91 5.15 -4.26 -1.52
CA LYS A 91 6.30 -4.51 -0.65
C LYS A 91 7.60 -4.59 -1.44
N SER A 92 7.62 -5.34 -2.54
CA SER A 92 8.80 -5.49 -3.39
C SER A 92 9.25 -4.16 -4.03
N LYS A 93 8.29 -3.33 -4.48
CA LYS A 93 8.61 -1.97 -4.94
C LYS A 93 9.24 -1.11 -3.86
N LEU A 94 8.69 -1.18 -2.64
CA LEU A 94 9.20 -0.41 -1.51
C LEU A 94 10.64 -0.82 -1.15
N GLU A 95 10.93 -2.11 -1.14
CA GLU A 95 12.28 -2.65 -0.91
C GLU A 95 13.26 -2.17 -1.99
N LEU A 96 12.84 -2.15 -3.26
CA LEU A 96 13.65 -1.62 -4.36
C LEU A 96 13.95 -0.11 -4.19
N GLU A 97 12.95 0.68 -3.81
CA GLU A 97 13.12 2.11 -3.56
C GLU A 97 14.04 2.38 -2.37
N ILE A 98 13.93 1.60 -1.30
CA ILE A 98 14.84 1.69 -0.14
C ILE A 98 16.28 1.39 -0.57
N SER A 99 16.50 0.30 -1.32
CA SER A 99 17.83 -0.09 -1.80
C SER A 99 18.46 0.99 -2.69
N LYS A 100 17.69 1.59 -3.61
CA LYS A 100 18.17 2.71 -4.45
C LYS A 100 18.52 3.95 -3.64
N ASN A 101 17.74 4.27 -2.61
CA ASN A 101 18.03 5.39 -1.73
C ASN A 101 19.30 5.14 -0.90
N GLU A 102 19.51 3.92 -0.41
CA GLU A 102 20.75 3.55 0.29
C GLU A 102 21.97 3.68 -0.62
N GLU A 103 21.88 3.22 -1.86
CA GLU A 103 22.94 3.37 -2.87
C GLU A 103 23.24 4.85 -3.15
N THR A 104 22.19 5.67 -3.30
CA THR A 104 22.34 7.13 -3.51
C THR A 104 23.03 7.79 -2.32
N ILE A 105 22.65 7.44 -1.09
CA ILE A 105 23.30 7.95 0.13
C ILE A 105 24.77 7.54 0.18
N HIS A 106 25.10 6.31 -0.22
CA HIS A 106 26.47 5.83 -0.25
C HIS A 106 27.32 6.64 -1.25
N ILE A 107 26.80 6.87 -2.46
CA ILE A 107 27.48 7.67 -3.50
C ILE A 107 27.77 9.08 -2.96
N ILE A 108 26.76 9.76 -2.40
CA ILE A 108 26.91 11.11 -1.84
C ILE A 108 27.97 11.14 -0.73
N LYS A 109 27.99 10.13 0.15
CA LYS A 109 29.01 10.04 1.21
C LYS A 109 30.41 9.85 0.63
N SER A 110 30.58 8.94 -0.33
CA SER A 110 31.87 8.69 -0.96
C SER A 110 32.41 9.91 -1.72
N GLU A 111 31.56 10.65 -2.43
CA GLU A 111 31.95 11.90 -3.09
C GLU A 111 32.33 12.98 -2.07
N HIS A 112 31.64 13.05 -0.94
CA HIS A 112 31.94 14.03 0.11
C HIS A 112 33.25 13.71 0.86
N GLU A 113 33.56 12.42 1.06
CA GLU A 113 34.84 11.99 1.66
C GLU A 113 36.01 12.29 0.72
N LEU A 114 35.91 11.94 -0.56
CA LEU A 114 36.90 12.29 -1.59
C LEU A 114 37.11 13.81 -1.68
N SER A 115 36.02 14.58 -1.63
CA SER A 115 36.09 16.06 -1.67
C SER A 115 36.83 16.66 -0.48
N LYS A 116 36.70 16.06 0.72
CA LYS A 116 37.44 16.49 1.92
C LYS A 116 38.91 16.11 1.84
N GLU A 117 39.21 14.90 1.38
CA GLU A 117 40.57 14.42 1.22
C GLU A 117 41.35 15.31 0.22
N GLU A 118 40.76 15.64 -0.94
CA GLU A 118 41.37 16.57 -1.90
C GLU A 118 41.57 17.98 -1.34
N PHE A 119 40.68 18.43 -0.45
CA PHE A 119 40.79 19.75 0.17
C PHE A 119 41.94 19.78 1.19
N ASP A 120 42.04 18.78 2.07
CA ASP A 120 43.12 18.66 3.05
C ASP A 120 44.48 18.48 2.34
N GLU A 121 44.54 17.68 1.27
CA GLU A 121 45.76 17.47 0.46
C GLU A 121 46.22 18.74 -0.30
N ARG A 122 45.32 19.70 -0.52
CA ARG A 122 45.64 21.01 -1.11
C ARG A 122 46.09 22.02 -0.06
N VAL A 123 45.53 21.96 1.15
CA VAL A 123 45.92 22.82 2.27
C VAL A 123 47.32 22.46 2.75
N ASP A 124 47.67 21.17 2.84
CA ASP A 124 49.00 20.72 3.29
C ASP A 124 50.14 21.00 2.28
N ARG A 125 49.81 21.34 1.03
CA ARG A 125 50.78 21.66 -0.03
C ARG A 125 51.10 23.16 -0.16
N ILE A 126 50.43 24.03 0.61
CA ILE A 126 50.63 25.48 0.64
C ILE A 126 51.38 25.88 1.91
#